data_AF-A0A812RDA7-F1
#
_entry.id   AF-A0A812RDA7-F1
#
_cell.length_a   1.000
_cell.length_b   1.000
_cell.length_c   1.000
_cell.angle_alpha   90.00
_cell.angle_beta   90.00
_cell.angle_gamma   90.00
#
_symmetry.space_group_name_H-M   'P 1'
#
loop_
_entity.id
_entity.type
_entity.pdbx_description
1 polymer ?
#
loop_
_entity_poly.entity_id
_entity_poly.type
_entity_poly.pdbx_seq_one_letter_code
_entity_poly.pdbx_strand_id
1 'polypeptide(L)'
;MCALALPCQLLLAAVVLAHCRSIDVMEEQVRHFTIEQSKSFCCRSGHIDRRTGRPVPCDRIIMVRCISEWFGSTESFESLVQDKLRTVLVHQLANHVFSYSRIVQAMSPTMWVVFDMWTGQWIADGYDLAMLLEIAAGIILYGLFFLPSNCLVLLRLAYKARHLSSRTSVQALLSAGLVATGALMFGLFVMAERSLAYFVGHVFGNSVYASAVTLPVMGLVTVLLWRCMPSAEIV
;
A
#
# COMPACT_ATOMS: atom_id res chain seq x y z
N MET A 1 -23.01 -11.67 1.09
CA MET A 1 -21.70 -11.08 1.45
C MET A 1 -21.06 -11.92 2.53
N CYS A 2 -19.79 -12.30 2.41
CA CYS A 2 -19.08 -13.09 3.41
C CYS A 2 -19.00 -12.35 4.75
N ALA A 3 -19.43 -12.98 5.85
CA ALA A 3 -19.34 -12.42 7.21
C ALA A 3 -17.90 -12.01 7.60
N LEU A 4 -16.89 -12.52 6.90
CA LEU A 4 -15.47 -12.23 7.13
C LEU A 4 -14.94 -10.99 6.38
N ALA A 5 -15.70 -10.39 5.47
CA ALA A 5 -15.19 -9.26 4.67
C ALA A 5 -14.81 -8.05 5.54
N LEU A 6 -15.69 -7.66 6.46
CA LEU A 6 -15.48 -6.54 7.36
C LEU A 6 -14.28 -6.75 8.31
N PRO A 7 -14.17 -7.87 9.06
CA PRO A 7 -13.01 -8.07 9.93
C PRO A 7 -11.69 -8.16 9.15
N CYS A 8 -11.68 -8.74 7.95
CA CYS A 8 -10.48 -8.75 7.10
C CYS A 8 -10.08 -7.35 6.64
N GLN A 9 -11.04 -6.50 6.25
CA GLN A 9 -10.76 -5.11 5.87
C GLN A 9 -10.26 -4.27 7.05
N LEU A 10 -10.84 -4.46 8.24
CA LEU A 10 -10.37 -3.81 9.47
C LEU A 10 -8.95 -4.23 9.83
N LEU A 11 -8.64 -5.53 9.73
CA LEU A 11 -7.29 -6.03 9.97
C LEU A 11 -6.29 -5.46 8.95
N LEU A 12 -6.66 -5.44 7.66
CA LEU A 12 -5.81 -4.86 6.62
C LEU A 12 -5.54 -3.37 6.89
N ALA A 13 -6.57 -2.59 7.22
CA ALA A 13 -6.42 -1.18 7.58
C ALA A 13 -5.51 -0.99 8.81
N ALA A 14 -5.65 -1.86 9.82
CA ALA A 14 -4.79 -1.84 11.00
C ALA A 14 -3.32 -2.16 10.68
N VAL A 15 -3.06 -3.13 9.78
CA VAL A 15 -1.72 -3.48 9.31
C VAL A 15 -1.11 -2.33 8.51
N VAL A 16 -1.87 -1.68 7.64
CA VAL A 16 -1.42 -0.51 6.88
C VAL A 16 -1.04 0.65 7.81
N LEU A 17 -1.88 0.95 8.80
CA LEU A 17 -1.57 1.98 9.81
C LEU A 17 -0.30 1.62 10.61
N ALA A 18 -0.14 0.35 10.99
CA ALA A 18 1.06 -0.12 11.68
C ALA A 18 2.31 0.01 10.79
N HIS A 19 2.20 -0.30 9.50
CA HIS A 19 3.27 -0.09 8.53
C HIS A 19 3.67 1.38 8.43
N CYS A 20 2.70 2.30 8.29
CA CYS A 20 3.00 3.73 8.23
C CYS A 20 3.74 4.23 9.48
N ARG A 21 3.38 3.74 10.68
CA ARG A 21 4.10 4.07 11.92
C ARG A 21 5.49 3.44 12.01
N SER A 22 5.66 2.24 11.45
CA SER A 22 6.97 1.57 11.42
C SER A 22 8.01 2.37 10.62
N ILE A 23 7.55 3.17 9.65
CA ILE A 23 8.40 4.11 8.91
C ILE A 23 8.95 5.18 9.86
N ASP A 24 8.11 5.78 10.73
CA ASP A 24 8.56 6.78 11.70
C ASP A 24 9.56 6.18 12.72
N VAL A 25 9.29 4.95 13.18
CA VAL A 25 10.20 4.24 14.10
C VAL A 25 11.55 3.97 13.42
N MET A 26 11.52 3.51 12.17
CA MET A 26 12.74 3.29 11.40
C MET A 26 13.48 4.61 11.17
N GLU A 27 12.77 5.69 10.86
CA GLU A 27 13.35 7.01 10.62
C GLU A 27 14.09 7.50 11.86
N GLU A 28 13.47 7.37 13.02
CA GLU A 28 14.05 7.75 14.31
C GLU A 28 15.28 6.91 14.68
N GLN A 29 15.24 5.59 14.40
CA GLN A 29 16.37 4.70 14.61
C GLN A 29 17.56 5.04 13.71
N VAL A 30 17.31 5.37 12.44
CA VAL A 30 18.37 5.76 11.49
C VAL A 30 18.91 7.15 11.82
N ARG A 31 18.03 8.08 12.25
CA ARG A 31 18.42 9.44 12.66
C ARG A 31 19.40 9.45 13.83
N HIS A 32 19.25 8.54 14.78
CA HIS A 32 20.13 8.42 15.95
C HIS A 32 21.14 7.28 15.83
N PHE A 33 21.33 6.74 14.63
CA PHE A 33 22.25 5.65 14.41
C PHE A 33 23.69 6.07 14.72
N THR A 34 24.37 5.29 15.57
CA THR A 34 25.82 5.33 15.70
C THR A 34 26.38 3.91 15.63
N ILE A 35 27.58 3.77 15.09
CA ILE A 35 28.35 2.54 15.11
C ILE A 35 28.58 2.11 16.56
N GLU A 36 28.73 3.07 17.48
CA GLU A 36 28.91 2.77 18.88
C GLU A 36 27.72 1.99 19.48
N GLN A 37 26.50 2.46 19.22
CA GLN A 37 25.27 1.83 19.71
C GLN A 37 24.89 0.55 18.96
N SER A 38 25.49 0.31 17.80
CA SER A 38 25.28 -0.92 17.03
C SER A 38 25.83 -2.15 17.76
N LYS A 39 25.02 -3.22 17.82
CA LYS A 39 25.39 -4.48 18.48
C LYS A 39 25.50 -5.60 17.46
N SER A 40 26.71 -6.11 17.23
CA SER A 40 26.91 -7.35 16.47
C SER A 40 26.47 -8.57 17.28
N PHE A 41 26.28 -9.70 16.60
CA PHE A 41 25.82 -10.94 17.23
C PHE A 41 26.78 -11.41 18.34
N CYS A 42 28.09 -11.27 18.13
CA CYS A 42 29.09 -11.67 19.11
C CYS A 42 28.98 -10.84 20.41
N CYS A 43 28.79 -9.52 20.30
CA CYS A 43 28.61 -8.64 21.44
C CYS A 43 27.32 -8.95 22.22
N ARG A 44 26.22 -9.30 21.54
CA ARG A 44 24.97 -9.70 22.20
C ARG A 44 25.09 -11.02 22.97
N SER A 45 26.00 -11.90 22.57
CA SER A 45 26.22 -13.21 23.20
C SER A 45 27.34 -13.18 24.24
N GLY A 46 27.83 -11.99 24.62
CA GLY A 46 28.93 -11.86 25.58
C GLY A 46 30.25 -12.43 25.07
N HIS A 47 30.44 -12.47 23.75
CA HIS A 47 31.59 -13.11 23.09
C HIS A 47 31.74 -14.59 23.41
N ILE A 48 30.63 -15.30 23.67
CA ILE A 48 30.61 -16.76 23.86
C ILE A 48 29.80 -17.43 22.75
N ASP A 49 30.36 -18.45 22.13
CA ASP A 49 29.62 -19.34 21.24
C ASP A 49 28.66 -20.21 22.06
N ARG A 50 27.35 -20.05 21.83
CA ARG A 50 26.30 -20.78 22.57
C ARG A 50 26.37 -22.29 22.41
N ARG A 51 26.97 -22.80 21.33
CA ARG A 51 27.05 -24.25 21.07
C ARG A 51 28.27 -24.89 21.72
N THR A 52 29.41 -24.19 21.69
CA THR A 52 30.69 -24.75 22.16
C THR A 52 31.11 -24.23 23.54
N GLY A 53 30.48 -23.16 24.03
CA GLY A 53 30.84 -22.49 25.28
C GLY A 53 32.17 -21.73 25.22
N ARG A 54 32.79 -21.62 24.04
CA ARG A 54 34.12 -21.04 23.88
C ARG A 54 34.06 -19.53 23.58
N PRO A 55 35.07 -18.75 23.98
CA PRO A 55 35.21 -17.36 23.59
C PRO A 55 35.32 -17.22 22.07
N VAL A 56 34.59 -16.26 21.48
CA VAL A 56 34.69 -15.90 20.06
C VAL A 56 35.29 -14.49 19.90
N PRO A 57 36.17 -14.28 18.92
CA PRO A 57 36.76 -12.96 18.67
C PRO A 57 35.67 -11.95 18.29
N CYS A 58 35.84 -10.71 18.73
CA CYS A 58 34.95 -9.60 18.39
C CYS A 58 35.26 -9.10 16.98
N ASP A 59 34.31 -9.30 16.06
CA ASP A 59 34.38 -8.80 14.68
C ASP A 59 34.25 -7.27 14.57
N ARG A 60 33.75 -6.61 15.63
CA ARG A 60 33.49 -5.16 15.65
C ARG A 60 34.72 -4.33 15.30
N ILE A 61 35.89 -4.68 15.82
CA ILE A 61 37.13 -3.92 15.58
C ILE A 61 37.48 -3.93 14.08
N ILE A 62 37.31 -5.09 13.44
CA ILE A 62 37.58 -5.26 12.02
C ILE A 62 36.56 -4.46 11.20
N MET A 63 35.27 -4.56 11.53
CA MET A 63 34.20 -3.82 10.85
C MET A 63 34.40 -2.30 10.94
N VAL A 64 34.71 -1.77 12.14
CA VAL A 64 34.98 -0.34 12.35
C VAL A 64 36.15 0.12 11.49
N ARG A 65 37.23 -0.65 11.44
CA ARG A 65 38.39 -0.32 10.61
C ARG A 65 38.04 -0.30 9.11
N CYS A 66 37.33 -1.31 8.62
CA CYS A 66 36.89 -1.34 7.22
C CYS A 66 35.97 -0.17 6.88
N ILE A 67 35.05 0.20 7.78
CA ILE A 67 34.18 1.37 7.61
C ILE A 67 35.03 2.64 7.50
N SER A 68 35.99 2.86 8.40
CA SER A 68 36.87 4.02 8.33
C SER A 68 37.70 4.05 7.04
N GLU A 69 38.20 2.90 6.58
CA GLU A 69 38.94 2.80 5.32
C GLU A 69 38.07 3.11 4.08
N TRP A 70 36.80 2.69 4.08
CA TRP A 70 35.89 2.91 2.94
C TRP A 70 35.26 4.31 2.90
N PHE A 71 34.94 4.88 4.06
CA PHE A 71 34.19 6.14 4.18
C PHE A 71 35.06 7.31 4.66
N GLY A 72 36.35 7.09 4.90
CA GLY A 72 37.31 8.06 5.42
C GLY A 72 37.30 8.17 6.94
N SER A 73 36.13 8.02 7.57
CA SER A 73 36.00 7.91 9.01
C SER A 73 34.66 7.27 9.42
N THR A 74 34.53 6.91 10.69
CA THR A 74 33.27 6.45 11.30
C THR A 74 32.20 7.52 11.29
N GLU A 75 32.57 8.78 11.54
CA GLU A 75 31.66 9.93 11.58
C GLU A 75 31.11 10.25 10.19
N SER A 76 31.96 10.15 9.16
CA SER A 76 31.55 10.31 7.76
C SER A 76 30.51 9.27 7.36
N PHE A 77 30.70 8.00 7.75
CA PHE A 77 29.73 6.94 7.54
C PHE A 77 28.43 7.19 8.31
N GLU A 78 28.50 7.54 9.59
CA GLU A 78 27.31 7.83 10.41
C GLU A 78 26.51 9.00 9.83
N SER A 79 27.16 10.08 9.41
CA SER A 79 26.51 11.21 8.73
C SER A 79 25.82 10.78 7.44
N LEU A 80 26.47 9.95 6.62
CA LEU A 80 25.88 9.40 5.39
C LEU A 80 24.63 8.56 5.70
N VAL A 81 24.66 7.75 6.76
CA VAL A 81 23.53 6.94 7.20
C VAL A 81 22.38 7.80 7.71
N GLN A 82 22.67 8.73 8.61
CA GLN A 82 21.68 9.59 9.26
C GLN A 82 20.99 10.54 8.28
N ASP A 83 21.67 10.98 7.23
CA ASP A 83 21.12 11.94 6.27
C ASP A 83 20.66 11.28 4.96
N LYS A 84 21.61 10.77 4.16
CA LYS A 84 21.34 10.27 2.82
C LYS A 84 20.54 8.97 2.86
N LEU A 85 20.95 7.99 3.67
CA LEU A 85 20.25 6.72 3.75
C LEU A 85 18.85 6.90 4.36
N ARG A 86 18.71 7.70 5.42
CA ARG A 86 17.41 8.05 5.99
C ARG A 86 16.44 8.59 4.94
N THR A 87 16.85 9.63 4.21
CA THR A 87 16.00 10.28 3.20
C THR A 87 15.56 9.29 2.12
N VAL A 88 16.48 8.46 1.63
CA VAL A 88 16.17 7.43 0.62
C VAL A 88 15.23 6.36 1.18
N LEU A 89 15.48 5.86 2.39
CA LEU A 89 14.67 4.80 3.00
C LEU A 89 13.24 5.26 3.25
N VAL A 90 13.05 6.43 3.86
CA VAL A 90 11.70 6.97 4.13
C VAL A 90 10.97 7.21 2.81
N HIS A 91 11.64 7.79 1.81
CA HIS A 91 11.05 8.02 0.51
C HIS A 91 10.62 6.70 -0.17
N GLN A 92 11.47 5.68 -0.16
CA GLN A 92 11.18 4.37 -0.75
C GLN A 92 10.02 3.66 -0.02
N LEU A 93 10.03 3.68 1.32
CA LEU A 93 8.99 3.03 2.12
C LEU A 93 7.63 3.73 1.99
N ALA A 94 7.62 5.07 1.99
CA ALA A 94 6.37 5.83 1.95
C ALA A 94 5.76 5.95 0.54
N ASN A 95 6.57 5.88 -0.52
CA ASN A 95 6.10 6.14 -1.90
C ASN A 95 6.23 4.96 -2.86
N HIS A 96 7.20 4.06 -2.68
CA HIS A 96 7.48 2.98 -3.66
C HIS A 96 6.99 1.59 -3.23
N VAL A 97 6.71 1.38 -1.94
CA VAL A 97 6.16 0.09 -1.47
C VAL A 97 4.81 -0.20 -2.14
N PHE A 98 3.97 0.84 -2.31
CA PHE A 98 2.62 0.75 -2.86
C PHE A 98 2.53 1.32 -4.28
N SER A 99 3.37 0.82 -5.19
CA SER A 99 3.24 1.18 -6.61
C SER A 99 1.94 0.63 -7.20
N TYR A 100 1.41 1.27 -8.26
CA TYR A 100 0.20 0.84 -8.95
C TYR A 100 0.24 -0.65 -9.31
N SER A 101 1.34 -1.11 -9.91
CA SER A 101 1.53 -2.50 -10.30
C SER A 101 1.42 -3.46 -9.11
N ARG A 102 2.02 -3.13 -7.96
CA ARG A 102 1.94 -3.96 -6.76
C ARG A 102 0.53 -4.00 -6.18
N ILE A 103 -0.19 -2.88 -6.20
CA ILE A 103 -1.59 -2.85 -5.74
C ILE A 103 -2.46 -3.73 -6.65
N VAL A 104 -2.33 -3.61 -7.97
CA VAL A 104 -3.08 -4.44 -8.93
C VAL A 104 -2.76 -5.93 -8.72
N GLN A 105 -1.49 -6.29 -8.54
CA GLN A 105 -1.08 -7.66 -8.25
C GLN A 105 -1.71 -8.17 -6.94
N ALA A 106 -1.64 -7.38 -5.86
CA ALA A 106 -2.20 -7.73 -4.57
C ALA A 106 -3.74 -7.88 -4.60
N MET A 107 -4.43 -7.12 -5.46
CA MET A 107 -5.88 -7.18 -5.63
C MET A 107 -6.36 -8.24 -6.63
N SER A 108 -5.45 -8.85 -7.37
CA SER A 108 -5.80 -9.85 -8.39
C SER A 108 -6.65 -11.01 -7.85
N PRO A 109 -6.41 -11.60 -6.64
CA PRO A 109 -7.25 -12.68 -6.16
C PRO A 109 -8.68 -12.22 -5.87
N THR A 110 -8.85 -10.99 -5.37
CA THR A 110 -10.18 -10.41 -5.15
C THR A 110 -10.92 -10.21 -6.47
N MET A 111 -10.22 -9.76 -7.52
CA MET A 111 -10.82 -9.64 -8.86
C MET A 111 -11.29 -11.00 -9.39
N TRP A 112 -10.49 -12.05 -9.22
CA TRP A 112 -10.87 -13.41 -9.61
C TRP A 112 -12.12 -13.91 -8.88
N VAL A 113 -12.22 -13.69 -7.57
CA VAL A 113 -13.41 -14.08 -6.80
C VAL A 113 -14.67 -13.35 -7.30
N VAL A 114 -14.57 -12.06 -7.61
CA VAL A 114 -15.69 -11.29 -8.17
C VAL A 114 -16.06 -11.82 -9.55
N PHE A 115 -15.07 -12.14 -10.38
CA PHE A 115 -15.28 -12.74 -11.69
C PHE A 115 -15.98 -14.10 -11.62
N ASP A 116 -15.57 -14.98 -10.71
CA ASP A 116 -16.20 -16.29 -10.51
C ASP A 116 -17.67 -16.15 -10.06
N MET A 117 -17.96 -15.19 -9.17
CA MET A 117 -19.34 -14.92 -8.74
C MET A 117 -20.21 -14.45 -9.91
N TRP A 118 -19.66 -13.58 -10.75
CA TRP A 118 -20.36 -13.05 -11.90
C TRP A 118 -20.61 -14.13 -12.97
N THR A 119 -19.57 -14.89 -13.32
CA THR A 119 -19.67 -15.98 -14.32
C THR A 119 -20.64 -17.09 -13.90
N GLY A 120 -20.69 -17.44 -12.61
CA GLY A 120 -21.63 -18.45 -12.10
C GLY A 120 -23.10 -18.07 -12.30
N GLN A 121 -23.42 -16.77 -12.24
CA GLN A 121 -24.77 -16.27 -12.50
C GLN A 121 -25.12 -16.32 -14.00
N TRP A 122 -24.12 -16.20 -14.88
CA TRP A 122 -24.31 -16.08 -16.33
C TRP A 122 -24.37 -17.40 -17.09
N ILE A 123 -23.75 -18.46 -16.57
CA ILE A 123 -23.91 -19.82 -17.13
C ILE A 123 -25.41 -20.22 -17.14
N ALA A 124 -26.21 -19.67 -16.22
CA ALA A 124 -27.64 -19.90 -16.17
C ALA A 124 -28.44 -19.15 -17.25
N ASP A 125 -27.96 -17.98 -17.71
CA ASP A 125 -28.71 -17.05 -18.58
C ASP A 125 -28.32 -17.13 -20.08
N GLY A 126 -27.22 -17.83 -20.41
CA GLY A 126 -26.67 -17.88 -21.78
C GLY A 126 -25.69 -16.73 -22.08
N TYR A 127 -24.88 -16.86 -23.14
CA TYR A 127 -23.84 -15.88 -23.47
C TYR A 127 -24.10 -15.17 -24.81
N ASP A 128 -23.95 -13.84 -24.81
CA ASP A 128 -23.90 -12.99 -26.01
C ASP A 128 -22.65 -12.08 -25.96
N LEU A 129 -22.20 -11.59 -27.12
CA LEU A 129 -21.02 -10.73 -27.27
C LEU A 129 -21.15 -9.43 -26.48
N ALA A 130 -22.35 -8.85 -26.42
CA ALA A 130 -22.60 -7.63 -25.65
C ALA A 130 -22.29 -7.83 -24.15
N MET A 131 -22.69 -8.99 -23.61
CA MET A 131 -22.38 -9.38 -22.24
C MET A 131 -20.86 -9.47 -22.03
N LEU A 132 -20.13 -10.18 -22.90
CA LEU A 132 -18.66 -10.28 -22.81
C LEU A 132 -17.96 -8.92 -22.79
N LEU A 133 -18.44 -7.95 -23.57
CA LEU A 133 -17.89 -6.59 -23.60
C LEU A 133 -18.18 -5.82 -22.31
N GLU A 134 -19.39 -5.93 -21.75
CA GLU A 134 -19.73 -5.32 -20.47
C GLU A 134 -18.87 -5.89 -19.33
N ILE A 135 -18.56 -7.18 -19.39
CA ILE A 135 -17.70 -7.88 -18.41
C ILE A 135 -16.27 -7.35 -18.47
N ALA A 136 -15.70 -7.33 -19.67
CA ALA A 136 -14.35 -6.81 -19.87
C ALA A 136 -14.27 -5.35 -19.40
N ALA A 137 -15.28 -4.54 -19.72
CA ALA A 137 -15.38 -3.16 -19.25
C ALA A 137 -15.44 -3.08 -17.72
N GLY A 138 -16.25 -3.92 -17.07
CA GLY A 138 -16.35 -3.99 -15.60
C GLY A 138 -15.02 -4.38 -14.94
N ILE A 139 -14.30 -5.37 -15.47
CA ILE A 139 -13.00 -5.78 -14.95
C ILE A 139 -11.99 -4.63 -15.05
N ILE A 140 -11.93 -3.94 -16.19
CA ILE A 140 -11.03 -2.81 -16.37
C ILE A 140 -11.41 -1.67 -15.41
N LEU A 141 -12.70 -1.35 -15.35
CA LEU A 141 -13.24 -0.24 -14.58
C LEU A 141 -13.02 -0.43 -13.07
N TYR A 142 -13.46 -1.56 -12.52
CA TYR A 142 -13.35 -1.85 -11.10
C TYR A 142 -11.93 -2.28 -10.72
N GLY A 143 -11.33 -3.16 -11.52
CA GLY A 143 -10.05 -3.79 -11.23
C GLY A 143 -8.86 -2.87 -11.44
N LEU A 144 -8.80 -2.19 -12.59
CA LEU A 144 -7.63 -1.39 -12.95
C LEU A 144 -7.78 0.09 -12.58
N PHE A 145 -8.99 0.65 -12.64
CA PHE A 145 -9.18 2.07 -12.36
C PHE A 145 -9.57 2.34 -10.91
N PHE A 146 -10.72 1.83 -10.49
CA PHE A 146 -11.28 2.18 -9.19
C PHE A 146 -10.46 1.63 -8.01
N LEU A 147 -10.24 0.31 -7.95
CA LEU A 147 -9.59 -0.32 -6.79
C LEU A 147 -8.19 0.26 -6.50
N PRO A 148 -7.27 0.38 -7.47
CA PRO A 148 -5.94 0.93 -7.20
C PRO A 148 -5.99 2.39 -6.76
N SER A 149 -6.88 3.19 -7.35
CA SER A 149 -7.07 4.60 -6.99
C SER A 149 -7.62 4.74 -5.56
N ASN A 150 -8.60 3.91 -5.19
CA ASN A 150 -9.14 3.87 -3.84
C ASN A 150 -8.08 3.46 -2.81
N CYS A 151 -7.32 2.40 -3.08
CA CYS A 151 -6.20 1.99 -2.23
C CYS A 151 -5.18 3.12 -2.06
N LEU A 152 -4.82 3.82 -3.13
CA LEU A 152 -3.88 4.95 -3.06
C LEU A 152 -4.40 6.07 -2.14
N VAL A 153 -5.66 6.48 -2.27
CA VAL A 153 -6.28 7.49 -1.39
C VAL A 153 -6.24 7.03 0.07
N LEU A 154 -6.67 5.80 0.34
CA LEU A 154 -6.70 5.23 1.70
C LEU A 154 -5.29 5.13 2.30
N LEU A 155 -4.29 4.77 1.51
CA LEU A 155 -2.89 4.73 1.93
C LEU A 155 -2.37 6.12 2.31
N ARG A 156 -2.71 7.17 1.54
CA ARG A 156 -2.32 8.54 1.90
C ARG A 156 -3.02 9.02 3.17
N LEU A 157 -4.30 8.68 3.35
CA LEU A 157 -5.02 8.99 4.58
C LEU A 157 -4.42 8.26 5.78
N ALA A 158 -4.08 6.98 5.64
CA ALA A 158 -3.40 6.21 6.67
C ALA A 158 -2.03 6.79 7.02
N TYR A 159 -1.26 7.22 6.01
CA TYR A 159 0.03 7.87 6.21
C TYR A 159 -0.11 9.20 6.94
N LYS A 160 -1.11 10.03 6.62
CA LYS A 160 -1.39 11.27 7.36
C LYS A 160 -1.86 11.01 8.79
N ALA A 161 -2.64 9.95 9.01
CA ALA A 161 -3.16 9.57 10.32
C ALA A 161 -2.10 8.94 11.25
N ARG A 162 -0.88 8.67 10.76
CA ARG A 162 0.16 7.94 11.52
C ARG A 162 0.50 8.59 12.87
N HIS A 163 0.46 9.92 12.95
CA HIS A 163 0.82 10.70 14.14
C HIS A 163 -0.26 10.73 15.23
N LEU A 164 -1.50 10.31 14.96
CA LEU A 164 -2.63 10.63 15.83
C LEU A 164 -2.64 9.90 17.18
N SER A 165 -2.09 8.69 17.30
CA SER A 165 -1.73 7.98 18.56
C SER A 165 -1.48 6.49 18.29
N SER A 166 -0.62 5.83 19.08
CA SER A 166 -0.42 4.37 19.07
C SER A 166 -1.42 3.58 19.92
N ARG A 167 -2.35 4.25 20.63
CA ARG A 167 -3.35 3.58 21.48
C ARG A 167 -4.25 2.65 20.67
N THR A 168 -4.53 1.45 21.19
CA THR A 168 -5.35 0.43 20.51
C THR A 168 -6.74 0.93 20.13
N SER A 169 -7.39 1.71 21.00
CA SER A 169 -8.72 2.28 20.71
C SER A 169 -8.70 3.28 19.56
N VAL A 170 -7.68 4.14 19.50
CA VAL A 170 -7.49 5.09 18.40
C VAL A 170 -7.19 4.34 17.10
N GLN A 171 -6.37 3.29 17.16
CA GLN A 171 -6.09 2.46 15.99
C GLN A 171 -7.33 1.74 15.46
N ALA A 172 -8.18 1.20 16.34
CA ALA A 172 -9.45 0.60 15.94
C ALA A 172 -10.37 1.62 15.28
N LEU A 173 -10.48 2.83 15.85
CA LEU A 173 -11.28 3.92 15.29
C LEU A 173 -10.75 4.39 13.93
N LEU A 174 -9.44 4.57 13.79
CA LEU A 174 -8.82 4.94 12.51
C LEU A 174 -9.00 3.85 11.45
N SER A 175 -8.87 2.58 11.84
CA SER A 175 -9.09 1.45 10.93
C SER A 175 -10.55 1.41 10.46
N ALA A 176 -11.51 1.59 11.37
CA ALA A 176 -12.92 1.71 11.04
C ALA A 176 -13.21 2.91 10.13
N GLY A 177 -12.59 4.07 10.41
CA GLY A 177 -12.69 5.27 9.58
C GLY A 177 -12.15 5.07 8.16
N LEU A 178 -11.02 4.38 8.00
CA LEU A 178 -10.47 4.04 6.68
C LEU A 178 -11.39 3.10 5.91
N VAL A 179 -11.94 2.07 6.56
CA VAL A 179 -12.88 1.13 5.93
C VAL A 179 -14.17 1.85 5.54
N ALA A 180 -14.72 2.70 6.41
CA ALA A 180 -15.91 3.50 6.13
C ALA A 180 -15.68 4.46 4.95
N THR A 181 -14.50 5.09 4.90
CA THR A 181 -14.11 5.97 3.78
C THR A 181 -14.03 5.19 2.47
N GLY A 182 -13.40 4.01 2.47
CA GLY A 182 -13.32 3.15 1.29
C GLY A 182 -14.70 2.67 0.82
N ALA A 183 -15.58 2.31 1.76
CA ALA A 183 -16.96 1.90 1.46
C ALA A 183 -17.78 3.07 0.89
N LEU A 184 -17.63 4.28 1.44
CA LEU A 184 -18.27 5.49 0.93
C LEU A 184 -17.79 5.81 -0.50
N MET A 185 -16.48 5.77 -0.74
CA MET A 185 -15.92 5.97 -2.08
C MET A 185 -16.45 4.95 -3.09
N PHE A 186 -16.56 3.67 -2.70
CA PHE A 186 -17.15 2.63 -3.53
C PHE A 186 -18.63 2.90 -3.83
N GLY A 187 -19.42 3.25 -2.81
CA GLY A 187 -20.82 3.60 -2.99
C GLY A 187 -21.01 4.79 -3.93
N LEU A 188 -20.23 5.87 -3.74
CA LEU A 188 -20.26 7.05 -4.63
C LEU A 188 -19.86 6.69 -6.06
N PHE A 189 -18.87 5.83 -6.24
CA PHE A 189 -18.44 5.37 -7.55
C PHE A 189 -19.53 4.58 -8.27
N VAL A 190 -20.14 3.59 -7.60
CA VAL A 190 -21.25 2.81 -8.15
C VAL A 190 -22.44 3.72 -8.49
N MET A 191 -22.77 4.67 -7.63
CA MET A 191 -23.84 5.64 -7.91
C MET A 191 -23.52 6.49 -9.14
N ALA A 192 -22.31 7.01 -9.26
CA ALA A 192 -21.89 7.80 -10.42
C ALA A 192 -21.91 6.99 -11.72
N GLU A 193 -21.41 5.75 -11.69
CA GLU A 193 -21.46 4.82 -12.82
C GLU A 193 -22.91 4.55 -13.25
N ARG A 194 -23.79 4.20 -12.30
CA ARG A 194 -25.20 3.91 -12.58
C ARG A 194 -25.95 5.12 -13.11
N SER A 195 -25.70 6.31 -12.57
CA SER A 195 -26.27 7.56 -13.07
C SER A 195 -25.80 7.88 -14.48
N LEU A 196 -24.50 7.70 -14.76
CA LEU A 196 -23.93 7.91 -16.09
C LEU A 196 -24.49 6.91 -17.10
N ALA A 197 -24.58 5.63 -16.73
CA ALA A 197 -25.14 4.59 -17.58
C ALA A 197 -26.62 4.84 -17.89
N TYR A 198 -27.41 5.25 -16.89
CA TYR A 198 -28.80 5.64 -17.09
C TYR A 198 -28.93 6.82 -18.05
N PHE A 199 -28.14 7.87 -17.85
CA PHE A 199 -28.16 9.06 -18.70
C PHE A 199 -27.76 8.76 -20.15
N VAL A 200 -26.65 8.05 -20.37
CA VAL A 200 -26.17 7.69 -21.71
C VAL A 200 -27.12 6.72 -22.38
N GLY A 201 -27.66 5.73 -21.65
CA GLY A 201 -28.68 4.82 -22.16
C GLY A 201 -29.95 5.56 -22.60
N HIS A 202 -30.37 6.58 -21.86
CA HIS A 202 -31.52 7.41 -22.22
C HIS A 202 -31.27 8.25 -23.49
N VAL A 203 -30.07 8.83 -23.63
CA VAL A 203 -29.73 9.70 -24.77
C VAL A 203 -29.47 8.90 -26.06
N PHE A 204 -28.80 7.75 -25.97
CA PHE A 204 -28.32 7.01 -27.14
C PHE A 204 -29.07 5.68 -27.41
N GLY A 205 -29.97 5.27 -26.50
CA GLY A 205 -30.78 4.06 -26.67
C GLY A 205 -30.01 2.74 -26.62
N ASN A 206 -28.73 2.74 -26.19
CA ASN A 206 -27.89 1.54 -26.15
C ASN A 206 -26.88 1.60 -24.99
N SER A 207 -26.80 0.51 -24.19
CA SER A 207 -25.95 0.38 -23.01
C SER A 207 -24.45 0.36 -23.33
N VAL A 208 -24.06 -0.11 -24.51
CA VAL A 208 -22.65 -0.23 -24.92
C VAL A 208 -21.97 1.14 -24.99
N TYR A 209 -22.71 2.19 -25.37
CA TYR A 209 -22.18 3.56 -25.37
C TYR A 209 -21.84 4.05 -23.96
N ALA A 210 -22.57 3.60 -22.93
CA ALA A 210 -22.25 3.97 -21.55
C ALA A 210 -20.86 3.47 -21.14
N SER A 211 -20.53 2.22 -21.44
CA SER A 211 -19.19 1.68 -21.17
C SER A 211 -18.11 2.37 -21.99
N ALA A 212 -18.38 2.68 -23.26
CA ALA A 212 -17.45 3.39 -24.14
C ALA A 212 -17.11 4.80 -23.66
N VAL A 213 -18.05 5.50 -23.02
CA VAL A 213 -17.82 6.84 -22.42
C VAL A 213 -17.20 6.73 -21.03
N THR A 214 -17.62 5.76 -20.22
CA THR A 214 -17.18 5.63 -18.82
C THR A 214 -15.71 5.26 -18.70
N LEU A 215 -15.22 4.33 -19.53
CA LEU A 215 -13.83 3.87 -19.51
C LEU A 215 -12.79 5.00 -19.71
N PRO A 216 -12.86 5.85 -20.75
CA PRO A 216 -11.88 6.92 -20.94
C PRO A 216 -11.97 7.99 -19.84
N VAL A 217 -13.18 8.31 -19.36
CA VAL A 217 -13.35 9.27 -18.26
C VAL A 217 -12.68 8.75 -16.99
N MET A 218 -12.94 7.50 -16.62
CA MET A 218 -12.34 6.90 -15.42
C MET A 218 -10.85 6.64 -15.57
N GLY A 219 -10.40 6.24 -16.75
CA GLY A 219 -8.97 6.14 -17.06
C GLY A 219 -8.24 7.48 -16.89
N LEU A 220 -8.83 8.59 -17.37
CA LEU A 220 -8.29 9.93 -17.17
C LEU A 220 -8.26 10.31 -15.68
N VAL A 221 -9.34 10.08 -14.95
CA VAL A 221 -9.40 10.33 -13.49
C VAL A 221 -8.33 9.55 -12.76
N THR A 222 -8.15 8.26 -13.07
CA THR A 222 -7.09 7.42 -12.49
C THR A 222 -5.70 7.98 -12.82
N VAL A 223 -5.42 8.32 -14.08
CA VAL A 223 -4.11 8.89 -14.46
C VAL A 223 -3.84 10.21 -13.73
N LEU A 224 -4.83 11.11 -13.65
CA LEU A 224 -4.71 12.37 -12.93
C LEU A 224 -4.51 12.14 -11.44
N LEU A 225 -5.26 11.23 -10.83
CA LEU A 225 -5.13 10.90 -9.41
C LEU A 225 -3.74 10.35 -9.10
N TRP A 226 -3.20 9.47 -9.94
CA TRP A 226 -1.87 8.88 -9.76
C TRP A 226 -0.71 9.85 -10.07
N ARG A 227 -0.92 10.86 -10.91
CA ARG A 227 0.10 11.87 -11.24
C ARG A 227 0.07 13.09 -10.33
N CYS A 228 -1.11 13.52 -9.89
CA CYS A 228 -1.30 14.76 -9.16
C CYS A 228 -1.38 14.56 -7.65
N MET A 229 -1.61 13.34 -7.17
CA MET A 229 -1.66 13.12 -5.73
C MET A 229 -0.26 13.31 -5.13
N PRO A 230 -0.12 14.21 -4.14
CA PRO A 230 1.18 14.52 -3.56
C PRO A 230 1.84 13.28 -3.00
N SER A 231 3.16 13.20 -3.16
CA SER A 231 3.97 12.21 -2.48
C SER A 231 3.82 12.35 -0.97
N ALA A 232 4.02 11.25 -0.26
CA ALA A 232 4.25 11.29 1.17
C ALA A 232 5.57 12.04 1.38
N GLU A 233 5.46 13.30 1.80
CA GLU A 233 6.60 14.14 2.18
C GLU A 233 6.98 13.87 3.64
N ILE A 234 8.28 13.90 3.88
CA ILE A 234 8.88 13.88 5.21
C ILE A 234 8.63 15.26 5.81
N VAL A 235 7.97 15.31 6.97
CA VAL A 235 7.69 16.56 7.70
C VAL A 235 8.76 16.76 8.76
#